data_AF-A0A7Y9ST28-F1
#
_entry.id   AF-A0A7Y9ST28-F1
#
_cell.length_a   1.000
_cell.length_b   1.000
_cell.length_c   1.000
_cell.angle_alpha   90.00
_cell.angle_beta   90.00
_cell.angle_gamma   90.00
#
_symmetry.space_group_name_H-M   'P 1'
#
loop_
_entity.id
_entity.type
_entity.pdbx_description
1 polymer ?
#
loop_
_entity_poly.entity_id
_entity_poly.type
_entity_poly.pdbx_seq_one_letter_code
_entity_poly.pdbx_strand_id
1 'polypeptide(L)'
;MTMNLYLVRNPDGVPVWVALESDQKRLYTYVQNTGKFHLNAGLYEDFYFDHTMTYETVDQQAAEAAILSGVGLRDERSFVHILARYRQDPNALSPEAVFGRAL
;
A
#
# COMPACT_ATOMS: atom_id res chain seq x y z
N MET A 1 -1.07 20.09 0.05
CA MET A 1 -1.10 18.71 -0.45
C MET A 1 -1.42 17.83 0.75
N THR A 2 -2.64 17.30 0.81
CA THR A 2 -3.04 16.40 1.89
C THR A 2 -2.94 14.98 1.34
N MET A 3 -2.20 14.13 2.02
CA MET A 3 -2.07 12.71 1.70
C MET A 3 -2.60 11.94 2.90
N ASN A 4 -3.47 10.96 2.65
CA ASN A 4 -4.01 10.11 3.71
C ASN A 4 -3.30 8.76 3.66
N LEU A 5 -2.97 8.24 4.84
CA LEU A 5 -2.46 6.89 5.02
C LEU A 5 -3.54 6.02 5.63
N TYR A 6 -3.63 4.79 5.14
CA TYR A 6 -4.60 3.81 5.62
C TYR A 6 -3.93 2.49 5.95
N LEU A 7 -4.34 1.89 7.04
CA LEU A 7 -4.16 0.46 7.27
C LEU A 7 -5.39 -0.27 6.72
N VAL A 8 -5.17 -1.06 5.67
CA VAL A 8 -6.23 -1.75 4.94
C VAL A 8 -6.36 -3.18 5.46
N ARG A 9 -7.60 -3.58 5.76
CA ARG A 9 -7.93 -4.93 6.22
C ARG A 9 -8.86 -5.62 5.23
N ASN A 10 -8.62 -6.90 5.01
CA ASN A 10 -9.55 -7.75 4.26
C ASN A 10 -10.87 -7.97 5.05
N PRO A 11 -11.89 -8.60 4.46
CA PRO A 11 -13.15 -8.89 5.15
C PRO A 11 -13.03 -9.70 6.45
N ASP A 12 -11.95 -10.49 6.59
CA ASP A 12 -11.66 -11.26 7.80
C ASP A 12 -10.94 -10.42 8.90
N GLY A 13 -10.71 -9.12 8.65
CA GLY A 13 -10.03 -8.21 9.58
C GLY A 13 -8.50 -8.29 9.56
N VAL A 14 -7.92 -9.07 8.66
CA VAL A 14 -6.46 -9.24 8.54
C VAL A 14 -5.85 -8.03 7.83
N PRO A 15 -4.82 -7.36 8.40
CA PRO A 15 -4.11 -6.29 7.71
C PRO A 15 -3.39 -6.83 6.47
N VAL A 16 -3.67 -6.24 5.31
CA VAL A 16 -3.12 -6.68 4.02
C VAL A 16 -2.28 -5.61 3.33
N TRP A 17 -2.57 -4.33 3.56
CA TRP A 17 -1.85 -3.22 2.94
C TRP A 17 -1.69 -2.03 3.88
N VAL A 18 -0.58 -1.31 3.72
CA VAL A 18 -0.52 0.11 4.04
C VAL A 18 -0.74 0.86 2.73
N ALA A 19 -1.78 1.69 2.69
CA ALA A 19 -2.18 2.43 1.49
C ALA A 19 -1.97 3.93 1.66
N LEU A 20 -1.68 4.59 0.54
CA LEU A 20 -1.53 6.03 0.41
C LEU A 20 -2.54 6.54 -0.62
N GLU A 21 -3.42 7.44 -0.20
CA GLU A 21 -4.26 8.23 -1.10
C GLU A 21 -3.56 9.56 -1.40
N SER A 22 -3.23 9.76 -2.68
CA SER A 22 -2.67 11.04 -3.13
C SER A 22 -3.77 12.09 -3.30
N ASP A 23 -3.36 13.35 -3.40
CA ASP A 23 -4.24 14.49 -3.75
C ASP A 23 -5.04 14.28 -5.06
N GLN A 24 -4.45 13.58 -6.03
CA GLN A 24 -5.11 13.18 -7.29
C GLN A 24 -6.06 11.97 -7.17
N LYS A 25 -6.45 11.56 -5.95
CA LYS A 25 -7.29 10.38 -5.70
C LYS A 25 -6.71 9.07 -6.22
N ARG A 26 -5.38 8.97 -6.29
CA ARG A 26 -4.70 7.72 -6.69
C ARG A 26 -4.36 6.93 -5.43
N LEU A 27 -4.70 5.64 -5.42
CA LEU A 27 -4.35 4.75 -4.33
C LEU A 27 -3.08 3.97 -4.67
N TYR A 28 -2.09 4.09 -3.78
CA TYR A 28 -0.87 3.30 -3.81
C TYR A 28 -0.85 2.35 -2.61
N THR A 29 -0.25 1.18 -2.77
CA THR A 29 -0.02 0.23 -1.67
C THR A 29 1.45 -0.08 -1.52
N TYR A 30 1.92 -0.15 -0.28
CA TYR A 30 3.28 -0.61 0.01
C TYR A 30 3.41 -2.11 -0.29
N VAL A 31 4.33 -2.47 -1.18
CA VAL A 31 4.66 -3.86 -1.50
C VAL A 31 6.01 -4.19 -0.88
N GLN A 32 6.00 -5.00 0.18
CA GLN A 32 7.20 -5.21 0.97
C GLN A 32 8.32 -5.92 0.20
N ASN A 33 7.97 -6.78 -0.76
CA ASN A 33 8.93 -7.45 -1.63
C ASN A 33 9.75 -6.48 -2.52
N THR A 34 9.30 -5.23 -2.72
CA THR A 34 9.99 -4.21 -3.53
C THR A 34 10.49 -3.03 -2.71
N GLY A 35 10.00 -2.87 -1.47
CA GLY A 35 10.32 -1.76 -0.60
C GLY A 35 9.66 -0.43 -1.01
N LYS A 36 8.63 -0.46 -1.88
CA LYS A 36 8.04 0.74 -2.50
C LYS A 36 6.52 0.71 -2.50
N PHE A 37 5.92 1.88 -2.67
CA PHE A 37 4.50 2.07 -2.92
C PHE A 37 4.21 1.98 -4.42
N HIS A 38 3.25 1.14 -4.80
CA HIS A 38 2.83 0.94 -6.19
C HIS A 38 1.37 1.30 -6.38
N LEU A 39 1.03 1.86 -7.53
CA LEU A 39 -0.36 2.17 -7.86
C LEU A 39 -1.20 0.87 -7.85
N ASN A 40 -2.34 0.92 -7.18
CA ASN A 40 -3.21 -0.24 -7.01
C ASN A 40 -4.64 0.10 -7.48
N ALA A 41 -4.93 -0.23 -8.74
CA ALA A 41 -6.23 0.04 -9.34
C ALA A 41 -7.37 -0.73 -8.67
N GLY A 42 -7.12 -1.97 -8.24
CA GLY A 42 -8.13 -2.76 -7.53
C GLY A 42 -8.47 -2.15 -6.16
N LEU A 43 -7.47 -1.61 -5.45
CA LEU A 43 -7.74 -0.92 -4.18
C LEU A 43 -8.45 0.42 -4.38
N TYR A 44 -8.20 1.12 -5.50
CA TYR A 44 -8.97 2.31 -5.87
C TYR A 44 -10.46 1.98 -6.10
N GLU A 45 -10.73 0.91 -6.83
CA GLU A 45 -12.10 0.44 -7.11
C GLU A 45 -12.84 0.08 -5.81
N ASP A 46 -12.17 -0.67 -4.93
CA ASP A 46 -12.73 -1.02 -3.62
C ASP A 46 -12.97 0.22 -2.74
N PHE A 47 -12.00 1.12 -2.66
CA PHE A 47 -12.10 2.29 -1.78
C PHE A 47 -13.25 3.22 -2.13
N TYR A 48 -13.52 3.43 -3.42
CA TYR A 48 -14.52 4.40 -3.88
C TYR A 48 -15.87 3.79 -4.28
N PHE A 49 -15.95 2.48 -4.52
CA PHE A 49 -17.14 1.85 -5.06
C PHE A 49 -17.55 0.58 -4.31
N ASP A 50 -16.67 -0.43 -4.25
CA ASP A 50 -17.11 -1.76 -3.76
C ASP A 50 -17.21 -1.85 -2.24
N HIS A 51 -16.37 -1.09 -1.52
CA HIS A 51 -16.33 -1.01 -0.06
C HIS A 51 -16.29 -2.38 0.63
N THR A 52 -15.51 -3.31 0.09
CA THR A 52 -15.36 -4.66 0.64
C THR A 52 -14.28 -4.73 1.71
N MET A 53 -13.22 -3.93 1.59
CA MET A 53 -12.17 -3.81 2.59
C MET A 53 -12.48 -2.72 3.63
N THR A 54 -11.83 -2.80 4.78
CA THR A 54 -11.86 -1.72 5.78
C THR A 54 -10.61 -0.86 5.66
N TYR A 55 -10.78 0.46 5.75
CA TYR A 55 -9.73 1.45 5.61
C TYR A 55 -9.65 2.29 6.88
N GLU A 56 -8.70 1.94 7.75
CA GLU A 56 -8.44 2.67 8.99
C GLU A 56 -7.43 3.78 8.72
N THR A 57 -7.81 5.05 8.89
CA THR A 57 -6.87 6.17 8.77
C THR A 57 -5.79 6.04 9.85
N VAL A 58 -4.53 6.11 9.43
CA VAL A 58 -3.37 6.02 10.33
C VAL A 58 -2.43 7.20 10.13
N ASP A 59 -1.64 7.52 11.15
CA ASP A 59 -0.53 8.45 11.00
C ASP A 59 0.69 7.74 10.39
N GLN A 60 1.74 8.52 10.13
CA GLN A 60 2.99 8.02 9.58
C GLN A 60 3.63 6.96 10.50
N GLN A 61 3.63 7.17 11.83
CA GLN A 61 4.29 6.25 12.76
C GLN A 61 3.64 4.87 12.74
N ALA A 62 2.30 4.82 12.77
CA ALA A 62 1.55 3.57 12.70
C ALA A 62 1.69 2.88 11.34
N ALA A 63 1.72 3.65 10.24
CA ALA A 63 1.97 3.11 8.91
C ALA A 63 3.36 2.45 8.79
N GLU A 64 4.41 3.13 9.25
CA GLU A 64 5.78 2.59 9.27
C GLU A 64 5.85 1.31 10.14
N ALA A 65 5.23 1.33 11.33
CA ALA A 65 5.20 0.17 12.21
C ALA A 65 4.51 -1.05 11.58
N ALA A 66 3.39 -0.85 10.88
CA ALA A 66 2.69 -1.91 10.16
C ALA A 66 3.53 -2.49 9.00
N ILE A 67 4.24 -1.64 8.26
CA ILE A 67 5.17 -2.10 7.22
C ILE A 67 6.27 -2.97 7.84
N LEU A 68 6.91 -2.49 8.91
CA LEU A 68 7.98 -3.21 9.60
C LEU A 68 7.49 -4.52 10.22
N SER A 69 6.19 -4.63 10.55
CA SER A 69 5.60 -5.88 11.06
C SER A 69 5.23 -6.90 9.97
N GLY A 70 5.45 -6.60 8.67
CA GLY A 70 5.20 -7.54 7.58
C GLY A 70 3.99 -7.23 6.70
N VAL A 71 3.28 -6.12 6.92
CA VAL A 71 2.11 -5.78 6.09
C VAL A 71 2.54 -5.42 4.68
N GLY A 72 1.87 -6.03 3.70
CA GLY A 72 2.18 -5.85 2.28
C GLY A 72 3.19 -6.85 1.71
N LEU A 73 3.69 -7.79 2.51
CA LEU A 73 4.47 -8.93 2.02
C LEU A 73 3.58 -9.90 1.23
N ARG A 74 4.09 -10.39 0.09
CA ARG A 74 3.42 -11.37 -0.75
C ARG A 74 4.28 -12.61 -0.93
N ASP A 75 3.60 -13.76 -0.97
CA ASP A 75 4.24 -15.03 -1.29
C ASP A 75 4.80 -14.99 -2.71
N GLU A 76 6.12 -15.16 -2.84
CA GLU A 76 6.80 -14.98 -4.12
C GLU A 76 6.45 -16.05 -5.15
N ARG A 77 6.01 -17.24 -4.70
CA ARG A 77 5.62 -18.33 -5.58
C ARG A 77 4.27 -18.06 -6.21
N SER A 78 3.31 -17.63 -5.41
CA SER A 78 1.93 -17.38 -5.85
C SER A 78 1.79 -16.06 -6.62
N PHE A 79 2.63 -15.06 -6.32
CA PHE A 79 2.56 -13.72 -6.91
C PHE A 79 3.70 -13.40 -7.87
N VAL A 80 4.44 -14.39 -8.37
CA VAL A 80 5.66 -14.20 -9.18
C VAL A 80 5.50 -13.19 -10.33
N HIS A 81 4.43 -13.30 -11.12
CA HIS A 81 4.19 -12.42 -12.26
C HIS A 81 3.89 -10.98 -11.85
N ILE A 82 3.13 -10.80 -10.76
CA ILE A 82 2.76 -9.49 -10.24
C ILE A 82 3.99 -8.82 -9.60
N LEU A 83 4.77 -9.56 -8.82
CA LEU A 83 6.02 -9.04 -8.23
C LEU A 83 7.05 -8.67 -9.29
N ALA A 84 7.17 -9.46 -10.37
CA ALA A 84 8.02 -9.11 -11.50
C ALA A 84 7.61 -7.77 -12.13
N ARG A 85 6.30 -7.54 -12.32
CA ARG A 85 5.77 -6.27 -12.80
C ARG A 85 6.07 -5.11 -11.84
N TYR A 86 5.87 -5.29 -10.53
CA TYR A 86 6.18 -4.23 -9.56
C TYR A 86 7.67 -3.88 -9.52
N ARG A 87 8.57 -4.86 -9.63
CA ARG A 87 10.01 -4.62 -9.69
C ARG A 87 10.43 -3.77 -10.90
N GLN A 88 9.63 -3.78 -11.96
CA GLN A 88 9.86 -3.02 -13.18
C GLN A 88 9.04 -1.72 -13.26
N ASP A 89 8.26 -1.39 -12.23
CA ASP A 89 7.40 -0.20 -12.23
C ASP A 89 8.22 1.09 -12.08
N PRO A 90 8.31 1.94 -13.12
CA PRO A 90 9.09 3.18 -13.05
C PRO A 90 8.38 4.28 -12.24
N ASN A 91 7.10 4.11 -11.92
CA ASN A 91 6.29 5.11 -11.23
C ASN A 91 6.08 4.78 -9.74
N ALA A 92 6.81 3.81 -9.21
CA ALA A 92 6.75 3.43 -7.81
C ALA A 92 7.29 4.56 -6.92
N LEU A 93 6.61 4.85 -5.81
CA LEU A 93 7.02 5.85 -4.85
C LEU A 93 7.89 5.21 -3.77
N SER A 94 9.02 5.82 -3.45
CA SER A 94 9.85 5.36 -2.34
C SER A 94 9.29 5.81 -0.99
N PRO A 95 9.66 5.15 0.11
CA PRO A 95 9.28 5.61 1.44
C PRO A 95 9.75 7.03 1.73
N GLU A 96 10.93 7.43 1.25
CA GLU A 96 11.43 8.80 1.40
C GLU A 96 10.50 9.83 0.75
N ALA A 97 9.93 9.50 -0.41
CA ALA A 97 8.98 10.38 -1.09
C ALA A 97 7.64 10.52 -0.36
N VAL A 98 7.23 9.50 0.40
CA VAL A 98 5.94 9.45 1.10
C VAL A 98 6.06 9.96 2.55
N PHE A 99 7.12 9.56 3.24
CA PHE A 99 7.34 9.76 4.68
C PHE A 99 8.42 10.81 4.98
N GLY A 100 9.15 11.29 3.97
CA GLY A 100 10.29 12.20 4.14
C GLY A 100 11.56 11.52 4.67
N ARG A 101 11.56 10.19 4.84
CA ARG A 101 12.70 9.38 5.31
C ARG A 101 12.63 7.93 4.82
N ALA A 102 13.75 7.24 4.91
CA ALA A 102 13.83 5.80 4.68
C ALA A 102 13.11 5.02 5.79
N LEU A 103 12.67 3.80 5.46
CA LEU A 103 12.09 2.80 6.38
C LEU A 103 13.16 1.88 6.98
#